data_AF-A0A538Q1F8-F1
#
_entry.id   AF-A0A538Q1F8-F1
#
_cell.length_a   1.000
_cell.length_b   1.000
_cell.length_c   1.000
_cell.angle_alpha   90.00
_cell.angle_beta   90.00
_cell.angle_gamma   90.00
#
_symmetry.space_group_name_H-M   'P 1'
#
loop_
_entity.id
_entity.type
_entity.pdbx_description
1 polymer ?
#
loop_
_entity_poly.entity_id
_entity_poly.type
_entity_poly.pdbx_seq_one_letter_code
_entity_poly.pdbx_strand_id
1 'polypeptide(L)'
;MRWLALVVVLAVTAPAAAASRKILVLPVDGTADAATRARLTADIARLARTLDGQVATGSATFADTALAVGCDPQAPGCSDEVIATLGVDELVWGTATREGGQTRLIVRRAVRGGAVRDVTTTIAAGDSGDRTTTALAPLFSPAEPAHAPAPAPTAPPSAPATAPAPDTPTAPEPAPGPAEDRRDRTVGIALVAGGGLGIVLGVALWASYSSLQSSIDSHPVRNSADLQDLKSLEDKASTRAIAGDVFMLAGLAAAGIGGYYLYRDHKRHAVAIAPAPIAHGAGLTLTILGGL
;
A
#
# COMPACT_ATOMS: atom_id res chain seq x y z
N MET A 1 3.09 11.79 61.53
CA MET A 1 2.08 11.12 60.69
C MET A 1 2.67 10.89 59.30
N ARG A 2 3.16 9.67 59.03
CA ARG A 2 3.72 9.27 57.73
C ARG A 2 2.65 8.46 56.99
N TRP A 3 2.14 8.99 55.89
CA TRP A 3 1.22 8.29 55.00
C TRP A 3 2.03 7.40 54.05
N LEU A 4 1.82 6.09 54.15
CA LEU A 4 2.38 5.08 53.26
C LEU A 4 1.40 4.91 52.09
N ALA A 5 1.77 5.43 50.92
CA ALA A 5 1.00 5.25 49.69
C ALA A 5 1.28 3.85 49.13
N LEU A 6 0.28 2.98 49.21
CA LEU A 6 0.27 1.64 48.62
C LEU A 6 -0.05 1.76 47.12
N VAL A 7 0.95 1.60 46.26
CA VAL A 7 0.75 1.51 44.80
C VAL A 7 0.43 0.06 44.44
N VAL A 8 -0.83 -0.21 44.13
CA VAL A 8 -1.28 -1.50 43.60
C VAL A 8 -1.08 -1.50 42.09
N VAL A 9 -0.09 -2.26 41.61
CA VAL A 9 0.11 -2.54 40.18
C VAL A 9 -0.81 -3.68 39.78
N LEU A 10 -1.97 -3.36 39.20
CA LEU A 10 -2.82 -4.33 38.52
C LEU A 10 -2.19 -4.66 37.16
N ALA A 11 -1.52 -5.81 37.09
CA ALA A 11 -1.05 -6.37 35.82
C ALA A 11 -2.26 -6.87 35.01
N VAL A 12 -2.74 -6.04 34.07
CA VAL A 12 -3.77 -6.44 33.11
C VAL A 12 -3.10 -7.32 32.05
N THR A 13 -3.23 -8.63 32.17
CA THR A 13 -2.88 -9.58 31.11
C THR A 13 -3.94 -9.49 30.02
N ALA A 14 -3.79 -8.59 29.07
CA ALA A 14 -4.63 -8.56 27.89
C ALA A 14 -4.39 -9.87 27.10
N PRO A 15 -5.43 -10.64 26.76
CA PRO A 15 -5.27 -11.77 25.85
C PRO A 15 -4.71 -11.24 24.54
N ALA A 16 -3.64 -11.87 24.04
CA ALA A 16 -3.12 -11.59 22.72
C ALA A 16 -4.16 -12.03 21.67
N ALA A 17 -5.12 -11.15 21.38
CA ALA A 17 -5.99 -11.31 20.24
C ALA A 17 -5.10 -11.22 18.99
N ALA A 18 -4.96 -12.34 18.27
CA ALA A 18 -4.27 -12.33 16.99
C ALA A 18 -4.92 -11.27 16.11
N ALA A 19 -4.13 -10.28 15.68
CA ALA A 19 -4.63 -9.23 14.79
C ALA A 19 -5.27 -9.88 13.56
N SER A 20 -6.44 -9.40 13.16
CA SER A 20 -7.17 -9.96 12.01
C SER A 20 -6.30 -9.85 10.75
N ARG A 21 -6.06 -10.98 10.06
CA ARG A 21 -5.26 -11.04 8.83
C ARG A 21 -5.82 -10.10 7.76
N LYS A 22 -4.98 -9.31 7.10
CA LYS A 22 -5.34 -8.41 6.01
C LYS A 22 -5.03 -9.06 4.67
N ILE A 23 -6.05 -9.22 3.84
CA ILE A 23 -5.97 -9.86 2.52
C ILE A 23 -6.32 -8.83 1.46
N LEU A 24 -5.44 -8.62 0.50
CA LEU A 24 -5.69 -7.72 -0.62
C LEU A 24 -5.81 -8.51 -1.93
N VAL A 25 -6.92 -8.31 -2.63
CA VAL A 25 -7.17 -8.88 -3.95
C VAL A 25 -6.97 -7.81 -5.01
N LEU A 26 -5.99 -7.99 -5.88
CA LEU A 26 -5.73 -7.09 -7.00
C LEU A 26 -6.56 -7.49 -8.24
N PRO A 27 -6.92 -6.54 -9.11
CA PRO A 27 -7.57 -6.83 -10.39
C PRO A 27 -6.77 -7.80 -11.24
N VAL A 28 -7.49 -8.68 -11.93
CA VAL A 28 -6.93 -9.62 -12.90
C VAL A 28 -6.39 -8.84 -14.10
N ASP A 29 -5.14 -9.12 -14.47
CA ASP A 29 -4.45 -8.53 -15.62
C ASP A 29 -4.52 -9.46 -16.86
N GLY A 30 -4.00 -9.04 -18.02
CA GLY A 30 -3.79 -9.89 -19.20
C GLY A 30 -4.63 -9.51 -20.41
N THR A 31 -4.69 -10.39 -21.42
CA THR A 31 -5.30 -10.10 -22.74
C THR A 31 -6.79 -10.44 -22.85
N ALA A 32 -7.41 -11.00 -21.82
CA ALA A 32 -8.87 -11.14 -21.77
C ALA A 32 -9.58 -9.77 -21.79
N ASP A 33 -10.82 -9.72 -22.29
CA ASP A 33 -11.57 -8.47 -22.32
C ASP A 33 -11.88 -7.94 -20.90
N ALA A 34 -12.07 -6.62 -20.79
CA ALA A 34 -12.21 -5.94 -19.51
C ALA A 34 -13.39 -6.47 -18.67
N ALA A 35 -14.52 -6.80 -19.30
CA ALA A 35 -15.68 -7.33 -18.61
C ALA A 35 -15.39 -8.73 -18.02
N THR A 36 -14.72 -9.59 -18.78
CA THR A 36 -14.24 -10.88 -18.31
C THR A 36 -13.26 -10.72 -17.13
N ARG A 37 -12.25 -9.85 -17.23
CA ARG A 37 -11.30 -9.61 -16.13
C ARG A 37 -11.98 -9.09 -14.87
N ALA A 38 -12.93 -8.15 -15.01
CA ALA A 38 -13.70 -7.62 -13.88
C ALA A 38 -14.53 -8.70 -13.19
N ARG A 39 -15.22 -9.56 -13.97
CA ARG A 39 -15.96 -10.70 -13.44
C ARG A 39 -15.06 -11.68 -12.69
N LEU A 40 -13.91 -12.06 -13.27
CA LEU A 40 -12.94 -12.97 -12.63
C LEU A 40 -12.38 -12.37 -11.34
N THR A 41 -12.09 -11.07 -11.32
CA THR A 41 -11.67 -10.37 -10.10
C THR A 41 -12.73 -10.46 -9.00
N ALA A 42 -14.00 -10.26 -9.34
CA ALA A 42 -15.10 -10.36 -8.39
C ALA A 42 -15.27 -11.78 -7.83
N ASP A 43 -15.11 -12.82 -8.66
CA ASP A 43 -15.16 -14.23 -8.24
C ASP A 43 -14.00 -14.59 -7.31
N ILE A 44 -12.77 -14.14 -7.63
CA ILE A 44 -11.58 -14.29 -6.77
C ILE A 44 -11.80 -13.58 -5.42
N ALA A 45 -12.31 -12.34 -5.44
CA ALA A 45 -12.61 -11.61 -4.21
C ALA A 45 -13.70 -12.29 -3.37
N ARG A 46 -14.68 -12.94 -4.01
CA ARG A 46 -15.69 -13.73 -3.30
C ARG A 46 -15.08 -14.94 -2.59
N LEU A 47 -14.17 -15.65 -3.24
CA LEU A 47 -13.42 -16.76 -2.63
C LEU A 47 -12.51 -16.27 -1.50
N ALA A 48 -11.80 -15.16 -1.68
CA ALA A 48 -10.93 -14.62 -0.63
C ALA A 48 -11.71 -14.30 0.66
N ARG A 49 -12.97 -13.84 0.55
CA ARG A 49 -13.86 -13.58 1.70
C ARG A 49 -14.25 -14.83 2.50
N THR A 50 -14.00 -16.04 2.00
CA THR A 50 -14.21 -17.26 2.78
C THR A 50 -13.04 -17.57 3.71
N LEU A 51 -11.95 -16.81 3.64
CA LEU A 51 -10.80 -16.91 4.54
C LEU A 51 -11.04 -16.09 5.81
N ASP A 52 -10.45 -16.51 6.95
CA ASP A 52 -10.48 -15.68 8.15
C ASP A 52 -9.56 -14.47 7.99
N GLY A 53 -10.14 -13.29 7.75
CA GLY A 53 -9.42 -12.04 7.61
C GLY A 53 -10.29 -10.89 7.09
N GLN A 54 -9.70 -9.69 7.07
CA GLN A 54 -10.24 -8.52 6.41
C GLN A 54 -9.83 -8.56 4.94
N VAL A 55 -10.80 -8.66 4.03
CA VAL A 55 -10.55 -8.69 2.59
C VAL A 55 -10.84 -7.33 1.97
N ALA A 56 -9.84 -6.77 1.28
CA ALA A 56 -9.96 -5.58 0.46
C ALA A 56 -9.71 -5.91 -1.02
N THR A 57 -10.25 -5.08 -1.92
CA THR A 57 -9.98 -5.15 -3.36
C THR A 57 -9.22 -3.89 -3.79
N GLY A 58 -8.10 -4.07 -4.49
CA GLY A 58 -7.34 -2.97 -5.09
C GLY A 58 -7.91 -2.52 -6.44
N SER A 59 -7.48 -1.34 -6.91
CA SER A 59 -7.83 -0.80 -8.23
C SER A 59 -6.71 -0.94 -9.27
N ALA A 60 -5.48 -1.22 -8.83
CA ALA A 60 -4.30 -1.37 -9.68
C ALA A 60 -3.88 -2.84 -9.79
N THR A 61 -3.43 -3.27 -10.97
CA THR A 61 -2.98 -4.66 -11.18
C THR A 61 -1.69 -4.95 -10.40
N PHE A 62 -1.30 -6.23 -10.33
CA PHE A 62 -0.01 -6.59 -9.72
C PHE A 62 1.18 -5.96 -10.47
N ALA A 63 1.11 -5.89 -11.81
CA ALA A 63 2.17 -5.25 -12.60
C ALA A 63 2.29 -3.75 -12.28
N ASP A 64 1.18 -3.04 -12.21
CA ASP A 64 1.17 -1.61 -11.84
C ASP A 64 1.70 -1.38 -10.43
N THR A 65 1.30 -2.25 -9.49
CA THR A 65 1.71 -2.17 -8.09
C THR A 65 3.20 -2.48 -7.94
N ALA A 66 3.71 -3.51 -8.63
CA ALA A 66 5.12 -3.87 -8.64
C ALA A 66 5.98 -2.74 -9.18
N LEU A 67 5.56 -2.11 -10.29
CA LEU A 67 6.23 -0.94 -10.87
C LEU A 67 6.25 0.24 -9.90
N ALA A 68 5.17 0.48 -9.17
CA ALA A 68 5.10 1.55 -8.17
C ALA A 68 6.01 1.29 -6.96
N VAL A 69 6.19 0.02 -6.58
CA VAL A 69 7.13 -0.42 -5.53
C VAL A 69 8.58 -0.39 -6.03
N GLY A 70 8.79 -0.51 -7.35
CA GLY A 70 10.11 -0.54 -7.97
C GLY A 70 10.70 -1.95 -8.13
N CYS A 71 9.86 -3.00 -8.11
CA CYS A 71 10.29 -4.38 -8.34
C CYS A 71 9.80 -4.93 -9.69
N ASP A 72 10.55 -5.89 -10.24
CA ASP A 72 10.12 -6.62 -11.43
C ASP A 72 9.02 -7.64 -11.04
N PRO A 73 7.81 -7.57 -11.62
CA PRO A 73 6.71 -8.49 -11.30
C PRO A 73 7.02 -9.97 -11.59
N GLN A 74 8.06 -10.29 -12.36
CA GLN A 74 8.51 -11.67 -12.61
C GLN A 74 9.62 -12.13 -11.67
N ALA A 75 10.25 -11.23 -10.92
CA ALA A 75 11.34 -11.59 -10.01
C ALA A 75 10.80 -12.38 -8.80
N PRO A 76 11.52 -13.43 -8.36
CA PRO A 76 11.20 -14.09 -7.11
C PRO A 76 11.33 -13.11 -5.96
N GLY A 77 10.29 -12.98 -5.12
CA GLY A 77 10.27 -12.08 -3.97
C GLY A 77 9.59 -10.73 -4.19
N CYS A 78 9.30 -10.30 -5.43
CA CYS A 78 8.60 -9.02 -5.67
C CYS A 78 7.21 -8.99 -5.01
N SER A 79 6.52 -10.14 -4.90
CA SER A 79 5.27 -10.21 -4.14
C SER A 79 5.43 -9.92 -2.65
N ASP A 80 6.56 -10.32 -2.03
CA ASP A 80 6.83 -10.02 -0.62
C ASP A 80 7.11 -8.53 -0.41
N GLU A 81 7.83 -7.88 -1.33
CA GLU A 81 8.06 -6.43 -1.30
C GLU A 81 6.75 -5.64 -1.43
N VAL A 82 5.86 -6.07 -2.32
CA VAL A 82 4.51 -5.48 -2.47
C VAL A 82 3.69 -5.69 -1.19
N ILE A 83 3.67 -6.90 -0.63
CA ILE A 83 2.97 -7.21 0.63
C ILE A 83 3.49 -6.32 1.77
N ALA A 84 4.81 -6.18 1.89
CA ALA A 84 5.45 -5.35 2.91
C ALA A 84 5.09 -3.87 2.74
N THR A 85 5.21 -3.34 1.51
CA THR A 85 4.91 -1.93 1.20
C THR A 85 3.45 -1.58 1.44
N LEU A 86 2.52 -2.46 1.07
CA LEU A 86 1.09 -2.25 1.27
C LEU A 86 0.62 -2.55 2.70
N GLY A 87 1.48 -3.13 3.55
CA GLY A 87 1.13 -3.45 4.93
C GLY A 87 0.02 -4.51 5.05
N VAL A 88 -0.06 -5.43 4.09
CA VAL A 88 -1.02 -6.54 4.08
C VAL A 88 -0.34 -7.84 4.52
N ASP A 89 -1.11 -8.85 4.94
CA ASP A 89 -0.56 -10.16 5.33
C ASP A 89 -0.58 -11.14 4.14
N GLU A 90 -1.49 -10.90 3.20
CA GLU A 90 -1.70 -11.77 2.04
C GLU A 90 -2.10 -10.95 0.81
N LEU A 91 -1.57 -11.35 -0.34
CA LEU A 91 -1.86 -10.78 -1.64
C LEU A 91 -2.39 -11.85 -2.58
N VAL A 92 -3.47 -11.54 -3.29
CA VAL A 92 -4.07 -12.39 -4.31
C VAL A 92 -4.16 -11.61 -5.61
N TRP A 93 -3.68 -12.19 -6.71
CA TRP A 93 -3.72 -11.57 -8.03
C TRP A 93 -3.85 -12.63 -9.12
N GLY A 94 -4.15 -12.23 -10.35
CA GLY A 94 -4.23 -13.17 -11.45
C GLY A 94 -3.96 -12.56 -12.80
N THR A 95 -3.72 -13.43 -13.77
CA THR A 95 -3.58 -13.09 -15.19
C THR A 95 -4.55 -13.93 -16.02
N ALA A 96 -5.32 -13.29 -16.90
CA ALA A 96 -6.26 -13.92 -17.81
C ALA A 96 -5.85 -13.63 -19.25
N THR A 97 -5.47 -14.66 -19.99
CA THR A 97 -5.05 -14.58 -21.39
C THR A 97 -6.01 -15.31 -22.30
N ARG A 98 -6.29 -14.76 -23.48
CA ARG A 98 -7.18 -15.41 -24.47
C ARG A 98 -6.34 -16.25 -25.44
N GLU A 99 -6.59 -17.56 -25.47
CA GLU A 99 -5.92 -18.52 -26.35
C GLU A 99 -6.98 -19.43 -27.01
N GLY A 100 -7.05 -19.47 -28.34
CA GLY A 100 -7.94 -20.40 -29.06
C GLY A 100 -9.43 -20.28 -28.75
N GLY A 101 -9.92 -19.09 -28.41
CA GLY A 101 -11.32 -18.87 -28.01
C GLY A 101 -11.65 -19.24 -26.56
N GLN A 102 -10.65 -19.70 -25.80
CA GLN A 102 -10.74 -19.96 -24.36
C GLN A 102 -9.95 -18.88 -23.60
N THR A 103 -10.28 -18.70 -22.32
CA THR A 103 -9.54 -17.80 -21.42
C THR A 103 -8.74 -18.64 -20.44
N ARG A 104 -7.41 -18.60 -20.54
CA ARG A 104 -6.50 -19.21 -19.57
C ARG A 104 -6.32 -18.24 -18.40
N LEU A 105 -6.74 -18.65 -17.21
CA LEU A 105 -6.64 -17.90 -15.97
C LEU A 105 -5.59 -18.54 -15.06
N ILE A 106 -4.60 -17.75 -14.64
CA ILE A 106 -3.62 -18.12 -13.62
C ILE A 106 -3.86 -17.21 -12.42
N VAL A 107 -4.27 -17.77 -11.28
CA VAL A 107 -4.43 -17.03 -10.02
C VAL A 107 -3.30 -17.40 -9.09
N ARG A 108 -2.68 -16.38 -8.49
CA ARG A 108 -1.56 -16.49 -7.55
C ARG A 108 -1.99 -15.93 -6.19
N ARG A 109 -1.51 -16.58 -5.14
CA ARG A 109 -1.73 -16.20 -3.74
C ARG A 109 -0.39 -16.24 -3.01
N ALA A 110 0.03 -15.12 -2.44
CA ALA A 110 1.22 -15.03 -1.62
C ALA A 110 0.85 -14.60 -0.21
N VAL A 111 1.38 -15.33 0.78
CA VAL A 111 1.32 -14.97 2.20
C VAL A 111 2.67 -14.39 2.56
N ARG A 112 2.71 -13.35 3.41
CA ARG A 112 3.94 -12.71 3.86
C ARG A 112 4.98 -13.74 4.32
N GLY A 113 6.13 -13.79 3.64
CA GLY A 113 7.24 -14.71 3.97
C GLY A 113 6.96 -16.18 3.67
N GLY A 114 5.85 -16.48 2.99
CA GLY A 114 5.49 -17.82 2.51
C GLY A 114 5.74 -17.99 1.02
N ALA A 115 5.71 -19.23 0.54
CA ALA A 115 5.79 -19.51 -0.89
C ALA A 115 4.52 -19.04 -1.63
N VAL A 116 4.70 -18.51 -2.83
CA VAL A 116 3.60 -18.20 -3.74
C VAL A 116 2.94 -19.50 -4.18
N ARG A 117 1.62 -19.61 -3.98
CA ARG A 117 0.79 -20.70 -4.53
C ARG A 117 0.10 -20.20 -5.78
N ASP A 118 -0.05 -21.06 -6.79
CA ASP A 118 -0.80 -20.74 -7.99
C ASP A 118 -1.76 -21.86 -8.41
N VAL A 119 -2.81 -21.47 -9.12
CA VAL A 119 -3.74 -22.39 -9.79
C VAL A 119 -3.97 -21.86 -11.20
N THR A 120 -3.81 -22.75 -12.18
CA THR A 120 -4.12 -22.48 -13.58
C THR A 120 -5.40 -23.21 -13.97
N THR A 121 -6.34 -22.50 -14.58
CA THR A 121 -7.57 -23.06 -15.14
C THR A 121 -7.87 -22.48 -16.51
N THR A 122 -8.63 -23.20 -17.32
CA THR A 122 -9.07 -22.75 -18.64
C THR A 122 -10.58 -22.61 -18.64
N ILE A 123 -11.06 -21.45 -19.08
CA ILE A 123 -12.47 -21.04 -19.03
C ILE A 123 -12.96 -20.92 -20.46
N ALA A 124 -13.95 -21.73 -20.83
CA ALA A 124 -14.62 -21.63 -22.12
C ALA A 124 -15.53 -20.40 -22.17
N ALA A 125 -15.76 -19.88 -23.38
CA ALA A 125 -16.75 -18.83 -23.57
C ALA A 125 -18.13 -19.32 -23.11
N GLY A 126 -18.74 -18.62 -22.16
CA GLY A 126 -20.04 -18.97 -21.58
C GLY A 126 -20.00 -19.82 -20.31
N ASP A 127 -18.82 -20.20 -19.81
CA ASP A 127 -18.72 -20.88 -18.51
C ASP A 127 -19.33 -20.03 -17.37
N SER A 128 -20.04 -20.71 -16.46
CA SER A 128 -20.64 -20.09 -15.29
C SER A 128 -19.57 -19.70 -14.26
N GLY A 129 -19.90 -18.75 -13.38
CA GLY A 129 -18.98 -18.33 -12.31
C GLY A 129 -18.66 -19.49 -11.35
N ASP A 130 -19.64 -20.38 -11.15
CA ASP A 130 -19.53 -21.51 -10.22
C ASP A 130 -18.45 -22.53 -10.63
N ARG A 131 -18.23 -22.71 -11.94
CA ARG A 131 -17.15 -23.59 -12.42
C ARG A 131 -15.79 -22.99 -12.10
N THR A 132 -15.63 -21.70 -12.33
CA THR A 132 -14.40 -20.96 -12.01
C THR A 132 -14.13 -20.99 -10.51
N THR A 133 -15.13 -20.75 -9.67
CA THR A 133 -14.96 -20.76 -8.21
C THR A 133 -14.58 -22.15 -7.70
N THR A 134 -15.19 -23.21 -8.23
CA THR A 134 -14.84 -24.60 -7.90
C THR A 134 -13.40 -24.92 -8.28
N ALA A 135 -12.94 -24.50 -9.46
CA ALA A 135 -11.57 -24.73 -9.91
C ALA A 135 -10.53 -23.97 -9.07
N LEU A 136 -10.88 -22.79 -8.55
CA LEU A 136 -9.99 -21.95 -7.74
C LEU A 136 -10.01 -22.29 -6.25
N ALA A 137 -11.02 -23.00 -5.76
CA ALA A 137 -11.19 -23.33 -4.34
C ALA A 137 -9.93 -23.91 -3.65
N PRO A 138 -9.13 -24.81 -4.26
CA PRO A 138 -7.92 -25.33 -3.64
C PRO A 138 -6.89 -24.26 -3.27
N LEU A 139 -6.83 -23.14 -4.01
CA LEU A 139 -5.92 -22.03 -3.71
C LEU A 139 -6.28 -21.30 -2.40
N PHE A 140 -7.58 -21.29 -2.08
CA PHE A 140 -8.15 -20.64 -0.90
C PHE A 140 -8.36 -21.59 0.27
N SER A 141 -8.00 -22.87 0.13
CA SER A 141 -7.92 -23.74 1.31
C SER A 141 -6.81 -23.24 2.26
N PRO A 142 -6.99 -23.42 3.59
CA PRO A 142 -5.92 -23.20 4.55
C PRO A 142 -4.66 -23.88 4.03
N ALA A 143 -3.54 -23.17 4.03
CA ALA A 143 -2.28 -23.82 3.73
C ALA A 143 -2.15 -24.96 4.72
N GLU A 144 -2.16 -26.20 4.23
CA GLU A 144 -1.78 -27.32 5.06
C GLU A 144 -0.41 -26.96 5.65
N PRO A 145 -0.22 -27.04 6.98
CA PRO A 145 1.05 -26.72 7.60
C PRO A 145 2.12 -27.46 6.83
N ALA A 146 2.98 -26.70 6.11
CA ALA A 146 4.07 -27.28 5.38
C ALA A 146 4.82 -28.13 6.41
N HIS A 147 4.75 -29.45 6.26
CA HIS A 147 5.45 -30.36 7.16
C HIS A 147 6.87 -29.85 7.21
N ALA A 148 7.33 -29.50 8.42
CA ALA A 148 8.64 -28.90 8.62
C ALA A 148 9.62 -29.69 7.76
N PRO A 149 10.29 -29.05 6.78
CA PRO A 149 11.08 -29.77 5.80
C PRO A 149 11.99 -30.71 6.56
N ALA A 150 11.96 -32.00 6.20
CA ALA A 150 12.81 -33.01 6.81
C ALA A 150 14.23 -32.40 6.87
N PRO A 151 14.88 -32.42 8.04
CA PRO A 151 16.12 -31.69 8.27
C PRO A 151 17.06 -31.94 7.09
N ALA A 152 17.43 -30.86 6.41
CA ALA A 152 18.30 -30.96 5.25
C ALA A 152 19.51 -31.81 5.62
N PRO A 153 19.94 -32.76 4.76
CA PRO A 153 21.16 -33.52 4.97
C PRO A 153 22.28 -32.56 5.34
N THR A 154 22.91 -32.79 6.50
CA THR A 154 23.98 -31.95 7.03
C THR A 154 25.02 -31.75 5.93
N ALA A 155 25.14 -30.53 5.42
CA ALA A 155 26.17 -30.21 4.44
C ALA A 155 27.55 -30.49 5.06
N PRO A 156 28.50 -31.07 4.30
CA PRO A 156 29.85 -31.28 4.78
C PRO A 156 30.47 -29.94 5.22
N PRO A 157 31.33 -29.95 6.26
CA PRO A 157 31.87 -28.75 6.88
C PRO A 157 32.58 -27.87 5.83
N SER A 158 32.06 -26.65 5.67
CA SER A 158 32.70 -25.60 4.89
C SER A 158 34.08 -25.29 5.45
N ALA A 159 35.07 -25.15 4.56
CA ALA A 159 36.44 -24.80 4.88
C ALA A 159 36.53 -23.45 5.64
N PRO A 160 37.59 -23.22 6.43
CA PRO A 160 37.75 -22.03 7.25
C PRO A 160 37.69 -20.74 6.42
N ALA A 161 36.81 -19.82 6.85
CA ALA A 161 36.74 -18.48 6.31
C ALA A 161 38.04 -17.72 6.57
N THR A 162 38.63 -17.20 5.52
CA THR A 162 39.81 -16.31 5.53
C THR A 162 39.49 -15.05 6.35
N ALA A 163 40.43 -14.65 7.20
CA ALA A 163 40.31 -13.50 8.09
C ALA A 163 40.02 -12.19 7.30
N PRO A 164 39.11 -11.32 7.81
CA PRO A 164 38.83 -10.03 7.21
C PRO A 164 40.08 -9.15 7.26
N ALA A 165 40.39 -8.50 6.13
CA ALA A 165 41.46 -7.52 6.05
C ALA A 165 41.11 -6.27 6.90
N PRO A 166 42.11 -5.54 7.42
CA PRO A 166 41.91 -4.36 8.25
C PRO A 166 41.15 -3.27 7.49
N ASP A 167 40.09 -2.74 8.11
CA ASP A 167 39.32 -1.60 7.60
C ASP A 167 40.26 -0.42 7.37
N THR A 168 40.33 0.02 6.11
CA THR A 168 41.03 1.25 5.74
C THR A 168 40.17 2.42 6.24
N PRO A 169 40.73 3.40 6.98
CA PRO A 169 39.96 4.52 7.48
C PRO A 169 39.31 5.28 6.32
N THR A 170 37.98 5.20 6.24
CA THR A 170 37.16 5.89 5.26
C THR A 170 37.41 7.38 5.40
N ALA A 171 37.90 8.01 4.33
CA ALA A 171 38.03 9.46 4.26
C ALA A 171 36.68 10.12 4.62
N PRO A 172 36.67 11.21 5.40
CA PRO A 172 35.44 11.88 5.81
C PRO A 172 34.60 12.19 4.57
N GLU A 173 33.36 11.71 4.59
CA GLU A 173 32.38 11.92 3.53
C GLU A 173 32.28 13.44 3.25
N PRO A 174 32.40 13.87 1.99
CA PRO A 174 32.30 15.28 1.64
C PRO A 174 30.98 15.84 2.18
N ALA A 175 31.05 16.98 2.88
CA ALA A 175 29.83 17.63 3.35
C ALA A 175 28.88 17.87 2.16
N PRO A 176 27.57 17.52 2.29
CA PRO A 176 26.61 17.71 1.22
C PRO A 176 26.62 19.19 0.78
N GLY A 177 26.69 19.39 -0.53
CA GLY A 177 26.79 20.73 -1.11
C GLY A 177 25.49 21.52 -0.98
N PRO A 178 25.55 22.86 -0.97
CA PRO A 178 24.39 23.75 -0.79
C PRO A 178 23.31 23.65 -1.89
N ALA A 179 23.60 22.94 -2.99
CA ALA A 179 22.64 22.68 -4.06
C ALA A 179 21.56 21.66 -3.67
N GLU A 180 21.84 20.75 -2.73
CA GLU A 180 20.94 19.66 -2.36
C GLU A 180 19.79 20.16 -1.46
N ASP A 181 20.10 21.03 -0.49
CA ASP A 181 19.10 21.60 0.43
C ASP A 181 18.05 22.46 -0.29
N ARG A 182 18.43 23.23 -1.33
CA ARG A 182 17.44 24.00 -2.11
C ARG A 182 16.45 23.10 -2.83
N ARG A 183 16.90 21.94 -3.31
CA ARG A 183 16.06 21.01 -4.07
C ARG A 183 15.00 20.38 -3.17
N ASP A 184 15.40 19.91 -1.98
CA ASP A 184 14.49 19.32 -0.99
C ASP A 184 13.38 20.30 -0.59
N ARG A 185 13.74 21.56 -0.34
CA ARG A 185 12.76 22.60 0.00
C ARG A 185 11.80 22.91 -1.15
N THR A 186 12.31 23.05 -2.39
CA THR A 186 11.44 23.28 -3.55
C THR A 186 10.49 22.11 -3.80
N VAL A 187 10.97 20.87 -3.66
CA VAL A 187 10.14 19.66 -3.77
C VAL A 187 9.08 19.63 -2.66
N GLY A 188 9.46 19.94 -1.42
CA GLY A 188 8.53 20.02 -0.29
C GLY A 188 7.40 21.03 -0.52
N ILE A 189 7.72 22.25 -0.98
CA ILE A 189 6.72 23.28 -1.29
C ILE A 189 5.80 22.81 -2.43
N ALA A 190 6.35 22.25 -3.50
CA ALA A 190 5.57 21.78 -4.64
C ALA A 190 4.60 20.65 -4.23
N LEU A 191 5.04 19.70 -3.40
CA LEU A 191 4.20 18.62 -2.89
C LEU A 191 3.10 19.11 -1.96
N VAL A 192 3.39 20.05 -1.05
CA VAL A 192 2.36 20.64 -0.17
C VAL A 192 1.33 21.42 -0.99
N ALA A 193 1.76 22.24 -1.96
CA ALA A 193 0.86 23.01 -2.81
C ALA A 193 0.00 22.09 -3.70
N GLY A 194 0.62 21.09 -4.34
CA GLY A 194 -0.09 20.11 -5.16
C GLY A 194 -1.06 19.24 -4.33
N GLY A 195 -0.63 18.81 -3.14
CA GLY A 195 -1.47 18.06 -2.20
C GLY A 195 -2.67 18.87 -1.74
N GLY A 196 -2.47 20.14 -1.39
CA GLY A 196 -3.54 21.08 -1.04
C GLY A 196 -4.57 21.26 -2.16
N LEU A 197 -4.11 21.42 -3.41
CA LEU A 197 -5.01 21.49 -4.57
C LEU A 197 -5.80 20.19 -4.76
N GLY A 198 -5.17 19.03 -4.58
CA GLY A 198 -5.84 17.72 -4.62
C GLY A 198 -6.95 17.59 -3.58
N ILE A 199 -6.70 18.02 -2.34
CA ILE A 199 -7.71 18.02 -1.27
C ILE A 199 -8.90 18.92 -1.63
N VAL A 200 -8.65 20.14 -2.13
CA VAL A 200 -9.72 21.06 -2.55
C VAL A 200 -10.57 20.46 -3.68
N LEU A 201 -9.93 19.84 -4.67
CA LEU A 201 -10.63 19.15 -5.76
C LEU A 201 -11.46 17.97 -5.25
N GLY A 202 -10.92 17.17 -4.33
CA GLY A 202 -11.63 16.06 -3.69
C GLY A 202 -12.89 16.54 -2.96
N VAL A 203 -12.79 17.61 -2.16
CA VAL A 203 -13.93 18.23 -1.47
C VAL A 203 -14.96 18.79 -2.45
N ALA A 204 -14.52 19.44 -3.54
CA ALA A 204 -15.41 19.97 -4.56
C ALA A 204 -16.18 18.86 -5.31
N LEU A 205 -15.51 17.75 -5.64
CA LEU A 205 -16.15 16.56 -6.22
C LEU A 205 -17.15 15.91 -5.26
N TRP A 206 -16.80 15.83 -3.98
CA TRP A 206 -17.70 15.34 -2.94
C TRP A 206 -18.92 16.25 -2.73
N ALA A 207 -18.74 17.57 -2.75
CA ALA A 207 -19.86 18.52 -2.70
C ALA A 207 -20.74 18.44 -3.96
N SER A 208 -20.17 18.17 -5.14
CA SER A 208 -20.95 17.92 -6.35
C SER A 208 -21.80 16.65 -6.25
N TYR A 209 -21.34 15.64 -5.51
CA TYR A 209 -22.10 14.41 -5.26
C TYR A 209 -23.37 14.66 -4.45
N SER A 210 -23.34 15.52 -3.41
CA SER A 210 -24.54 15.81 -2.62
C SER A 210 -25.66 16.47 -3.44
N SER A 211 -25.29 17.27 -4.45
CA SER A 211 -26.25 17.84 -5.39
C SER A 211 -26.93 16.78 -6.27
N LEU A 212 -26.24 15.68 -6.60
CA LEU A 212 -26.81 14.58 -7.39
C LEU A 212 -27.77 13.72 -6.56
N GLN A 213 -27.52 13.53 -5.26
CA GLN A 213 -28.45 12.82 -4.37
C GLN A 213 -29.84 13.48 -4.36
N SER A 214 -29.90 14.82 -4.29
CA SER A 214 -31.18 15.54 -4.38
C SER A 214 -31.92 15.28 -5.71
N SER A 215 -31.17 15.16 -6.81
CA SER A 215 -31.76 14.79 -8.11
C SER A 215 -32.22 13.33 -8.17
N ILE A 216 -31.55 12.41 -7.48
CA ILE A 216 -31.96 11.01 -7.37
C ILE A 216 -33.24 10.88 -6.52
N ASP A 217 -33.28 11.55 -5.37
CA ASP A 217 -34.42 11.50 -4.44
C ASP A 217 -35.72 12.08 -5.02
N SER A 218 -35.58 13.03 -5.95
CA SER A 218 -36.71 13.67 -6.64
C SER A 218 -37.05 13.05 -8.00
N HIS A 219 -36.31 12.01 -8.44
CA HIS A 219 -36.51 11.44 -9.76
C HIS A 219 -37.80 10.59 -9.83
N PRO A 220 -38.63 10.73 -10.88
CA PRO A 220 -39.76 9.82 -11.13
C PRO A 220 -39.29 8.36 -11.27
N VAL A 221 -40.15 7.41 -10.89
CA VAL A 221 -39.91 5.95 -11.00
C VAL A 221 -41.09 5.22 -11.67
N ARG A 222 -41.78 5.87 -12.61
CA ARG A 222 -43.09 5.40 -13.11
C ARG A 222 -42.96 4.45 -14.29
N ASN A 223 -41.86 4.51 -15.03
CA ASN A 223 -41.66 3.71 -16.23
C ASN A 223 -40.20 3.23 -16.35
N SER A 224 -39.94 2.34 -17.29
CA SER A 224 -38.61 1.76 -17.52
C SER A 224 -37.56 2.77 -17.99
N ALA A 225 -37.97 3.83 -18.70
CA ALA A 225 -37.04 4.88 -19.12
C ALA A 225 -36.57 5.70 -17.91
N ASP A 226 -37.46 5.98 -16.96
CA ASP A 226 -37.10 6.66 -15.70
C ASP A 226 -36.05 5.87 -14.92
N LEU A 227 -36.17 4.53 -14.87
CA LEU A 227 -35.20 3.66 -14.19
C LEU A 227 -33.84 3.62 -14.89
N GLN A 228 -33.81 3.70 -16.23
CA GLN A 228 -32.56 3.77 -16.98
C GLN A 228 -31.82 5.10 -16.72
N ASP A 229 -32.57 6.20 -16.60
CA ASP A 229 -31.96 7.49 -16.30
C ASP A 229 -31.42 7.55 -14.87
N LEU A 230 -32.18 7.02 -13.89
CA LEU A 230 -31.73 6.81 -12.51
C LEU A 230 -30.40 6.03 -12.45
N LYS A 231 -30.29 4.95 -13.21
CA LYS A 231 -29.05 4.17 -13.29
C LYS A 231 -27.88 5.00 -13.85
N SER A 232 -28.12 5.82 -14.88
CA SER A 232 -27.11 6.74 -15.42
C SER A 232 -26.67 7.79 -14.38
N LEU A 233 -27.60 8.28 -13.56
CA LEU A 233 -27.30 9.22 -12.47
C LEU A 233 -26.50 8.54 -11.35
N GLU A 234 -26.85 7.32 -10.96
CA GLU A 234 -26.11 6.51 -9.98
C GLU A 234 -24.68 6.22 -10.45
N ASP A 235 -24.49 5.81 -11.71
CA ASP A 235 -23.16 5.52 -12.27
C ASP A 235 -22.27 6.78 -12.27
N LYS A 236 -22.83 7.95 -12.62
CA LYS A 236 -22.12 9.25 -12.56
C LYS A 236 -21.80 9.64 -11.13
N ALA A 237 -22.72 9.44 -10.20
CA ALA A 237 -22.54 9.76 -8.80
C ALA A 237 -21.43 8.87 -8.18
N SER A 238 -21.45 7.56 -8.45
CA SER A 238 -20.43 6.61 -8.02
C SER A 238 -19.04 7.00 -8.55
N THR A 239 -18.95 7.31 -9.84
CA THR A 239 -17.68 7.72 -10.47
C THR A 239 -17.11 8.99 -9.80
N ARG A 240 -17.95 9.98 -9.49
CA ARG A 240 -17.50 11.22 -8.81
C ARG A 240 -17.08 10.98 -7.37
N ALA A 241 -17.78 10.11 -6.64
CA ALA A 241 -17.42 9.76 -5.28
C ALA A 241 -16.05 9.07 -5.23
N ILE A 242 -15.83 8.05 -6.09
CA ILE A 242 -14.55 7.35 -6.19
C ILE A 242 -13.44 8.32 -6.59
N ALA A 243 -13.67 9.18 -7.58
CA ALA A 243 -12.68 10.18 -7.97
C ALA A 243 -12.36 11.14 -6.82
N GLY A 244 -13.39 11.59 -6.09
CA GLY A 244 -13.23 12.45 -4.90
C GLY A 244 -12.34 11.81 -3.83
N ASP A 245 -12.61 10.55 -3.47
CA ASP A 245 -11.82 9.81 -2.48
C ASP A 245 -10.36 9.64 -2.91
N VAL A 246 -10.13 9.32 -4.19
CA VAL A 246 -8.77 9.20 -4.76
C VAL A 246 -8.02 10.52 -4.67
N PHE A 247 -8.63 11.64 -5.08
CA PHE A 247 -8.00 12.96 -4.98
C PHE A 247 -7.71 13.37 -3.54
N MET A 248 -8.61 13.04 -2.61
CA MET A 248 -8.47 13.39 -1.19
C MET A 248 -7.33 12.59 -0.54
N LEU A 249 -7.27 11.28 -0.78
CA LEU A 249 -6.19 10.41 -0.28
C LEU A 249 -4.83 10.76 -0.91
N ALA A 250 -4.77 10.94 -2.22
CA ALA A 250 -3.54 11.33 -2.92
C ALA A 250 -3.08 12.73 -2.46
N GLY A 251 -4.01 13.66 -2.28
CA GLY A 251 -3.74 15.00 -1.79
C GLY A 251 -3.17 15.02 -0.38
N LEU A 252 -3.77 14.25 0.54
CA LEU A 252 -3.26 14.08 1.90
C LEU A 252 -1.88 13.43 1.94
N ALA A 253 -1.65 12.38 1.15
CA ALA A 253 -0.35 11.72 1.08
C ALA A 253 0.74 12.67 0.57
N ALA A 254 0.48 13.38 -0.54
CA ALA A 254 1.40 14.36 -1.09
C ALA A 254 1.70 15.50 -0.09
N ALA A 255 0.66 16.04 0.56
CA ALA A 255 0.81 17.08 1.57
C ALA A 255 1.61 16.60 2.80
N GLY A 256 1.38 15.36 3.26
CA GLY A 256 2.12 14.75 4.37
C GLY A 256 3.60 14.57 4.05
N ILE A 257 3.92 14.03 2.86
CA ILE A 257 5.31 13.87 2.40
C ILE A 257 5.98 15.24 2.25
N GLY A 258 5.32 16.20 1.61
CA GLY A 258 5.85 17.55 1.45
C GLY A 258 6.09 18.24 2.80
N GLY A 259 5.17 18.10 3.74
CA GLY A 259 5.31 18.61 5.12
C GLY A 259 6.49 17.98 5.86
N TYR A 260 6.74 16.68 5.67
CA TYR A 260 7.90 16.00 6.24
C TYR A 260 9.23 16.57 5.70
N TYR A 261 9.34 16.81 4.39
CA TYR A 261 10.54 17.44 3.81
C TYR A 261 10.78 18.84 4.39
N LEU A 262 9.73 19.66 4.52
CA LEU A 262 9.84 21.00 5.12
C LEU A 262 10.19 20.95 6.61
N TYR A 263 9.67 19.97 7.35
CA TYR A 263 10.03 19.78 8.76
C TYR A 263 11.50 19.39 8.92
N ARG A 264 11.99 18.45 8.09
CA ARG A 264 13.38 18.01 8.10
C ARG A 264 14.33 19.15 7.70
N ASP A 265 13.97 19.93 6.69
CA ASP A 265 14.68 21.15 6.28
C ASP A 265 14.78 22.14 7.45
N HIS A 266 13.67 22.39 8.15
CA HIS A 266 13.66 23.29 9.31
C HIS A 266 14.57 22.79 10.46
N LYS A 267 14.66 21.47 10.68
CA LYS A 267 15.56 20.89 11.68
C LYS A 267 17.03 21.02 11.31
N ARG A 268 17.37 20.98 10.01
CA ARG A 268 18.75 21.19 9.52
C ARG A 268 19.18 22.64 9.68
N HIS A 269 18.26 23.58 9.47
CA HIS A 269 18.50 25.02 9.63
C HIS A 269 18.26 25.56 11.04
N ALA A 270 18.30 24.69 12.06
CA ALA A 270 18.19 25.12 13.44
C ALA A 270 19.42 25.95 13.83
N VAL A 271 19.22 27.24 14.07
CA VAL A 271 20.27 28.15 14.51
C VAL A 271 20.60 27.83 15.98
N ALA A 272 21.83 27.38 16.23
CA ALA A 272 22.32 27.18 17.58
C ALA A 272 22.87 28.52 18.12
N ILE A 273 22.20 29.07 19.14
CA ILE A 273 22.67 30.23 19.89
C ILE A 273 23.36 29.71 21.15
N ALA A 274 24.67 29.89 21.24
CA ALA A 274 25.44 29.52 22.43
C ALA A 274 26.01 30.79 23.09
N PRO A 275 25.94 30.92 24.43
CA PRO A 275 26.61 31.99 25.13
C PRO A 275 28.13 31.80 24.99
N ALA A 276 28.82 32.86 24.58
CA ALA A 276 30.28 32.89 24.50
C ALA A 276 30.85 33.80 25.58
N PRO A 277 31.70 33.28 26.48
CA PRO A 277 32.35 34.12 27.48
C PRO A 277 33.34 35.06 26.79
N ILE A 278 33.23 36.36 27.07
CA ILE A 278 34.23 37.37 26.70
C ILE A 278 34.76 38.03 27.98
N ALA A 279 36.04 38.41 28.00
CA ALA A 279 36.80 38.74 29.21
C ALA A 279 36.17 39.80 30.14
N HIS A 280 35.27 40.65 29.63
CA HIS A 280 34.58 41.70 30.39
C HIS A 280 33.07 41.83 30.08
N GLY A 281 32.38 40.76 29.64
CA GLY A 281 30.94 40.82 29.32
C GLY A 281 30.31 39.51 28.86
N ALA A 282 29.02 39.56 28.50
CA ALA A 282 28.31 38.45 27.86
C ALA A 282 28.27 38.63 26.35
N GLY A 283 28.83 37.69 25.59
CA GLY A 283 28.69 37.60 24.14
C GLY A 283 27.69 36.50 23.74
N LEU A 284 26.96 36.70 22.65
CA LEU A 284 26.21 35.63 22.00
C LEU A 284 26.98 35.21 20.75
N THR A 285 27.32 33.92 20.64
CA THR A 285 27.79 33.36 19.38
C THR A 285 26.61 32.76 18.64
N LEU A 286 26.36 33.30 17.44
CA LEU A 286 25.42 32.74 16.49
C LEU A 286 26.18 31.74 15.64
N THR A 287 25.99 30.44 15.88
CA THR A 287 26.54 29.42 14.97
C THR A 287 25.43 29.01 14.02
N ILE A 288 25.52 29.47 12.78
CA ILE A 288 24.65 28.99 11.70
C ILE A 288 25.24 27.64 11.26
N LEU A 289 24.70 26.55 11.81
CA LEU A 289 24.97 25.21 11.27
C LEU A 289 24.22 25.11 9.93
N GLY A 290 24.95 25.26 8.83
CA GLY A 290 24.41 25.28 7.46
C GLY A 290 24.97 26.49 6.71
N GLY A 291 26.11 26.29 6.05
CA GLY A 291 26.92 27.35 5.45
C GLY A 291 26.27 28.09 4.27
N LEU A 292 26.82 29.28 4.01
CA LEU A 292 26.66 30.09 2.79
C LEU A 292 27.08 29.35 1.52
#